data_AF-A0A956JHL3-F1
#
_entry.id   AF-A0A956JHL3-F1
#
_cell.length_a   1.000
_cell.length_b   1.000
_cell.length_c   1.000
_cell.angle_alpha   90.00
_cell.angle_beta   90.00
_cell.angle_gamma   90.00
#
_symmetry.space_group_name_H-M   'P 1'
#
loop_
_entity.id
_entity.type
_entity.pdbx_description
1 polymer ?
#
loop_
_entity_poly.entity_id
_entity_poly.type
_entity_poly.pdbx_seq_one_letter_code
_entity_poly.pdbx_strand_id
1 'polypeptide(L)'
;MTTLRRPLSTALTALTALTLALTATACDTEDSAPNADAEERAVEIAGEGGCVALLAGQSIDAGTVCAAVDNAADTSATCGAGATGVLKVTYATTGGWELVEAHLAAGDDLADIPTNKKGNPKIGNFAYNSGDITGATEHSFAVPLCELGLDGADEVCEPVTAYLAAHAAVRKDNGEGGFETQTGWGDGDGFTDKGSWAEYFTLELSCNGEPEPEPEPSACETAFAFGGDAATCFIGADFDGNGEDDGIHRWGWSNGPVSAGTSTVWPVYAGAGQCDTDKGAHIGDLAVSYDGATATLEFQRVGDHVLNEEHLYVGSEPLPRDVNNEYTVAPGQYPLVVDLGGATTTSNTIDGLSGDIYVVYHGVACSSL
;
A
#
# COMPACT_ATOMS: atom_id res chain seq x y z
N MET A 1 62.48 -17.79 87.98
CA MET A 1 62.07 -19.07 87.38
C MET A 1 60.77 -18.83 86.64
N THR A 2 60.72 -19.23 85.36
CA THR A 2 59.49 -19.55 84.62
C THR A 2 58.55 -18.38 84.27
N THR A 3 58.51 -18.09 82.95
CA THR A 3 57.33 -17.68 82.15
C THR A 3 56.70 -16.29 82.42
N LEU A 4 56.07 -15.58 81.48
CA LEU A 4 55.35 -15.99 80.27
C LEU A 4 55.27 -14.77 79.32
N ARG A 5 55.53 -14.97 78.01
CA ARG A 5 55.29 -14.00 76.93
C ARG A 5 53.82 -14.07 76.50
N ARG A 6 53.19 -12.94 76.17
CA ARG A 6 52.48 -12.64 74.88
C ARG A 6 51.66 -11.33 74.95
N PRO A 7 51.32 -10.70 73.79
CA PRO A 7 51.42 -9.25 73.63
C PRO A 7 50.20 -8.55 72.93
N LEU A 8 50.36 -7.24 72.69
CA LEU A 8 49.85 -6.37 71.61
C LEU A 8 48.31 -6.19 71.46
N SER A 9 47.75 -4.98 71.58
CA SER A 9 47.67 -3.84 70.62
C SER A 9 46.15 -3.57 70.40
N THR A 10 45.57 -2.41 70.14
CA THR A 10 45.92 -1.28 69.26
C THR A 10 44.98 -0.11 69.60
N ALA A 11 45.44 1.13 69.47
CA ALA A 11 44.70 2.36 69.80
C ALA A 11 44.06 3.04 68.57
N LEU A 12 42.98 3.76 68.85
CA LEU A 12 42.05 4.43 67.94
C LEU A 12 42.43 5.92 67.80
N THR A 13 42.42 6.49 66.59
CA THR A 13 42.53 7.95 66.35
C THR A 13 41.69 8.40 65.15
N ALA A 14 41.19 9.64 65.23
CA ALA A 14 40.06 10.18 64.48
C ALA A 14 40.44 11.34 63.51
N LEU A 15 39.60 11.49 62.48
CA LEU A 15 39.06 12.73 61.84
C LEU A 15 39.99 13.91 61.45
N THR A 16 40.03 14.30 60.17
CA THR A 16 39.44 15.56 59.60
C THR A 16 39.87 15.82 58.13
N ALA A 17 39.01 16.55 57.42
CA ALA A 17 38.90 16.67 55.96
C ALA A 17 39.65 17.85 55.32
N LEU A 18 39.98 17.72 54.04
CA LEU A 18 40.23 18.84 53.11
C LEU A 18 40.04 18.37 51.66
N THR A 19 38.92 18.72 51.03
CA THR A 19 38.68 18.50 49.59
C THR A 19 38.40 19.82 48.89
N LEU A 20 39.23 20.09 47.89
CA LEU A 20 39.32 21.29 47.06
C LEU A 20 38.22 21.28 45.99
N ALA A 21 37.36 22.29 45.97
CA ALA A 21 36.31 22.46 44.97
C ALA A 21 36.88 23.14 43.71
N LEU A 22 36.87 22.42 42.58
CA LEU A 22 37.17 22.94 41.24
C LEU A 22 35.83 23.17 40.54
N THR A 23 35.47 24.42 40.30
CA THR A 23 34.26 24.79 39.57
C THR A 23 34.51 24.65 38.08
N ALA A 24 33.99 23.58 37.46
CA ALA A 24 33.86 23.46 36.03
C ALA A 24 32.62 24.24 35.57
N THR A 25 32.82 25.22 34.70
CA THR A 25 31.78 25.87 33.90
C THR A 25 31.18 24.84 32.96
N ALA A 26 29.93 24.45 33.21
CA ALA A 26 29.12 23.67 32.30
C ALA A 26 28.84 24.52 31.05
N CYS A 27 29.33 24.06 29.91
CA CYS A 27 28.89 24.49 28.60
C CYS A 27 27.72 23.56 28.28
N ASP A 28 26.49 24.05 28.40
CA ASP A 28 25.30 23.34 27.93
C ASP A 28 25.45 23.16 26.41
N THR A 29 25.96 22.00 26.03
CA THR A 29 25.80 21.49 24.68
C THR A 29 24.52 20.70 24.76
N GLU A 30 23.47 21.22 24.14
CA GLU A 30 22.20 20.54 23.98
C GLU A 30 22.49 19.27 23.17
N ASP A 31 22.73 18.18 23.90
CA ASP A 31 22.83 16.83 23.36
C ASP A 31 21.44 16.50 22.83
N SER A 32 21.24 16.82 21.55
CA SER A 32 20.06 16.43 20.82
C SER A 32 20.09 14.91 20.81
N ALA A 33 19.20 14.31 21.61
CA ALA A 33 18.97 12.88 21.59
C ALA A 33 18.86 12.43 20.12
N PRO A 34 19.56 11.35 19.70
CA PRO A 34 19.36 10.82 18.38
C PRO A 34 17.87 10.50 18.24
N ASN A 35 17.26 11.07 17.21
CA ASN A 35 15.90 10.78 16.80
C ASN A 35 15.81 9.27 16.62
N ALA A 36 15.14 8.59 17.54
CA ALA A 36 14.63 7.26 17.28
C ALA A 36 13.55 7.44 16.20
N ASP A 37 13.52 6.50 15.25
CA ASP A 37 12.55 6.40 14.15
C ASP A 37 12.95 7.16 12.87
N ALA A 38 14.15 6.87 12.36
CA ALA A 38 14.24 6.55 10.93
C ALA A 38 14.10 5.02 10.85
N GLU A 39 12.89 4.51 10.61
CA GLU A 39 12.77 3.12 10.22
C GLU A 39 13.55 2.95 8.91
N GLU A 40 14.61 2.14 8.96
CA GLU A 40 15.45 1.83 7.82
C GLU A 40 14.57 1.13 6.78
N ARG A 41 14.25 1.82 5.67
CA ARG A 41 13.41 1.30 4.57
C ARG A 41 14.02 -0.03 4.10
N ALA A 42 13.33 -1.13 4.37
CA ALA A 42 13.82 -2.47 4.08
C ALA A 42 13.06 -3.06 2.90
N VAL A 43 13.78 -3.54 1.89
CA VAL A 43 13.18 -4.29 0.79
C VAL A 43 12.71 -5.66 1.30
N GLU A 44 11.55 -6.09 0.84
CA GLU A 44 10.97 -7.39 1.07
C GLU A 44 10.35 -7.95 -0.21
N ILE A 45 10.04 -9.25 -0.19
CA ILE A 45 9.28 -9.92 -1.25
C ILE A 45 7.81 -9.83 -0.84
N ALA A 46 6.97 -9.19 -1.67
CA ALA A 46 5.56 -9.00 -1.39
C ALA A 46 4.75 -10.29 -1.63
N GLY A 47 3.78 -10.56 -0.76
CA GLY A 47 2.83 -11.68 -0.88
C GLY A 47 3.34 -13.05 -0.41
N GLU A 48 2.58 -14.12 -0.73
CA GLU A 48 2.98 -15.51 -0.46
C GLU A 48 3.88 -16.02 -1.60
N GLY A 49 5.10 -15.51 -1.70
CA GLY A 49 5.98 -15.79 -2.83
C GLY A 49 7.44 -15.65 -2.46
N GLY A 50 8.26 -16.57 -2.95
CA GLY A 50 9.69 -16.60 -2.68
C GLY A 50 10.32 -17.93 -3.07
N CYS A 51 9.54 -19.00 -3.15
CA CYS A 51 10.03 -20.30 -3.59
C CYS A 51 9.17 -20.87 -4.72
N VAL A 52 9.82 -21.41 -5.75
CA VAL A 52 9.21 -22.22 -6.80
C VAL A 52 9.88 -23.60 -6.85
N ALA A 53 9.21 -24.58 -7.48
CA ALA A 53 9.80 -25.90 -7.69
C ALA A 53 10.97 -25.80 -8.69
N LEU A 54 11.99 -26.65 -8.54
CA LEU A 54 13.03 -26.85 -9.54
C LEU A 54 12.63 -28.07 -10.39
N LEU A 55 12.07 -27.82 -11.58
CA LEU A 55 11.57 -28.87 -12.46
C LEU A 55 12.64 -29.32 -13.44
N ALA A 56 13.19 -30.52 -13.21
CA ALA A 56 14.08 -31.21 -14.12
C ALA A 56 13.30 -31.94 -15.21
N GLY A 57 13.81 -31.95 -16.45
CA GLY A 57 13.19 -32.68 -17.55
C GLY A 57 11.70 -32.33 -17.77
N GLN A 58 11.33 -31.05 -17.60
CA GLN A 58 9.98 -30.46 -17.71
C GLN A 58 8.98 -30.80 -16.60
N SER A 59 9.16 -31.87 -15.82
CA SER A 59 8.11 -32.30 -14.89
C SER A 59 8.59 -33.07 -13.66
N ILE A 60 9.90 -33.31 -13.55
CA ILE A 60 10.48 -34.03 -12.42
C ILE A 60 10.82 -32.99 -11.35
N ASP A 61 10.17 -33.08 -10.20
CA ASP A 61 10.58 -32.32 -9.03
C ASP A 61 11.99 -32.76 -8.60
N ALA A 62 12.95 -31.85 -8.78
CA ALA A 62 14.34 -32.02 -8.38
C ALA A 62 14.71 -31.15 -7.18
N GLY A 63 13.78 -30.38 -6.62
CA GLY A 63 14.03 -29.46 -5.50
C GLY A 63 13.29 -28.13 -5.63
N THR A 64 13.91 -27.06 -5.14
CA THR A 64 13.32 -25.71 -5.10
C THR A 64 14.31 -24.63 -5.51
N VAL A 65 13.80 -23.53 -6.04
CA VAL A 65 14.52 -22.26 -6.19
C VAL A 65 13.85 -21.25 -5.28
N CYS A 66 14.57 -20.76 -4.26
CA CYS A 66 14.05 -19.84 -3.26
C CYS A 66 14.82 -18.52 -3.25
N ALA A 67 14.12 -17.40 -3.26
CA ALA A 67 14.65 -16.06 -3.09
C ALA A 67 14.44 -15.55 -1.66
N ALA A 68 15.40 -14.79 -1.16
CA ALA A 68 15.31 -14.07 0.10
C ALA A 68 16.07 -12.73 -0.03
N VAL A 69 15.57 -11.68 0.60
CA VAL A 69 16.25 -10.38 0.62
C VAL A 69 17.20 -10.29 1.82
N ASP A 70 18.42 -9.82 1.56
CA ASP A 70 19.37 -9.40 2.59
C ASP A 70 19.70 -7.92 2.39
N ASN A 71 18.99 -7.05 3.11
CA ASN A 71 19.12 -5.59 3.04
C ASN A 71 20.48 -5.07 3.52
N ALA A 72 21.23 -5.86 4.30
CA ALA A 72 22.49 -5.40 4.90
C ALA A 72 23.73 -5.72 4.04
N ALA A 73 23.57 -6.47 2.96
CA ALA A 73 24.68 -6.86 2.10
C ALA A 73 25.28 -5.63 1.40
N ASP A 74 26.58 -5.37 1.59
CA ASP A 74 27.27 -4.27 0.92
C ASP A 74 27.39 -4.53 -0.58
N THR A 75 26.73 -3.68 -1.38
CA THR A 75 26.76 -3.73 -2.84
C THR A 75 27.52 -2.56 -3.44
N SER A 76 28.29 -1.82 -2.64
CA SER A 76 28.93 -0.58 -3.07
C SER A 76 29.88 -0.73 -4.26
N ALA A 77 30.46 -1.92 -4.44
CA ALA A 77 31.35 -2.23 -5.55
C ALA A 77 30.62 -2.24 -6.92
N THR A 78 29.33 -2.58 -6.92
CA THR A 78 28.50 -2.68 -8.12
C THR A 78 27.58 -1.46 -8.26
N CYS A 79 26.93 -1.08 -7.16
CA CYS A 79 25.86 -0.09 -7.12
C CYS A 79 26.30 1.32 -6.72
N GLY A 80 27.57 1.50 -6.32
CA GLY A 80 28.10 2.80 -5.89
C GLY A 80 28.12 2.98 -4.38
N ALA A 81 28.88 3.97 -3.90
CA ALA A 81 29.22 4.10 -2.49
C ALA A 81 27.99 4.23 -1.57
N GLY A 82 27.87 3.32 -0.60
CA GLY A 82 26.77 3.32 0.38
C GLY A 82 25.57 2.47 -0.02
N ALA A 83 25.57 1.89 -1.22
CA ALA A 83 24.54 0.97 -1.65
C ALA A 83 24.62 -0.36 -0.88
N THR A 84 23.44 -0.85 -0.50
CA THR A 84 23.27 -2.12 0.21
C THR A 84 22.10 -2.89 -0.38
N GLY A 85 21.99 -4.17 -0.05
CA GLY A 85 20.84 -4.99 -0.41
C GLY A 85 21.10 -5.96 -1.57
N VAL A 86 20.82 -7.24 -1.34
CA VAL A 86 20.81 -8.27 -2.39
C VAL A 86 19.55 -9.13 -2.33
N LEU A 87 19.08 -9.55 -3.51
CA LEU A 87 18.17 -10.68 -3.66
C LEU A 87 19.01 -11.96 -3.76
N LYS A 88 18.99 -12.77 -2.70
CA LYS A 88 19.67 -14.05 -2.64
C LYS A 88 18.79 -15.16 -3.22
N VAL A 89 19.16 -15.69 -4.37
CA VAL A 89 18.44 -16.79 -5.04
C VAL A 89 19.16 -18.11 -4.82
N THR A 90 18.51 -19.07 -4.19
CA THR A 90 19.08 -20.34 -3.71
C THR A 90 18.41 -21.53 -4.39
N TYR A 91 19.22 -22.34 -5.06
CA TYR A 91 18.86 -23.64 -5.62
C TYR A 91 19.10 -24.67 -4.54
N ALA A 92 18.10 -25.49 -4.20
CA ALA A 92 18.25 -26.59 -3.26
C ALA A 92 17.64 -27.86 -3.88
N THR A 93 18.44 -28.92 -4.03
CA THR A 93 17.98 -30.18 -4.62
C THR A 93 17.41 -31.13 -3.59
N THR A 94 16.46 -31.96 -4.00
CA THR A 94 15.84 -32.98 -3.15
C THR A 94 15.82 -34.35 -3.83
N GLY A 95 15.37 -35.39 -3.13
CA GLY A 95 15.14 -36.71 -3.73
C GLY A 95 16.38 -37.40 -4.30
N GLY A 96 17.58 -37.05 -3.83
CA GLY A 96 18.85 -37.60 -4.30
C GLY A 96 19.40 -36.95 -5.58
N TRP A 97 18.78 -35.87 -6.05
CA TRP A 97 19.37 -35.03 -7.09
C TRP A 97 20.53 -34.19 -6.52
N GLU A 98 21.53 -33.96 -7.35
CA GLU A 98 22.70 -33.12 -7.11
C GLU A 98 22.83 -32.12 -8.26
N LEU A 99 23.28 -30.90 -7.96
CA LEU A 99 23.63 -29.89 -8.95
C LEU A 99 24.93 -30.29 -9.67
N VAL A 100 24.99 -29.97 -10.95
CA VAL A 100 26.19 -29.99 -11.80
C VAL A 100 26.63 -28.56 -12.10
N GLU A 101 25.67 -27.71 -12.47
CA GLU A 101 25.85 -26.28 -12.73
C GLU A 101 24.53 -25.55 -12.49
N ALA A 102 24.59 -24.28 -12.11
CA ALA A 102 23.46 -23.37 -11.97
C ALA A 102 23.76 -22.06 -12.72
N HIS A 103 22.73 -21.49 -13.32
CA HIS A 103 22.78 -20.24 -14.07
C HIS A 103 21.56 -19.41 -13.71
N LEU A 104 21.76 -18.11 -13.48
CA LEU A 104 20.68 -17.18 -13.18
C LEU A 104 20.80 -15.93 -14.05
N ALA A 105 19.69 -15.53 -14.65
CA ALA A 105 19.47 -14.16 -15.11
C ALA A 105 18.33 -13.55 -14.28
N ALA A 106 18.48 -12.27 -13.96
CA ALA A 106 17.54 -11.47 -13.20
C ALA A 106 17.45 -10.09 -13.85
N GLY A 107 16.27 -9.48 -13.80
CA GLY A 107 16.03 -8.12 -14.30
C GLY A 107 14.67 -7.60 -13.82
N ASP A 108 14.42 -6.31 -14.00
CA ASP A 108 13.14 -5.64 -13.73
C ASP A 108 12.22 -5.60 -14.96
N ASP A 109 12.73 -5.95 -16.15
CA ASP A 109 11.94 -6.29 -17.34
C ASP A 109 12.36 -7.69 -17.87
N LEU A 110 11.39 -8.43 -18.42
CA LEU A 110 11.67 -9.69 -19.11
C LEU A 110 12.68 -9.52 -20.26
N ALA A 111 12.71 -8.33 -20.88
CA ALA A 111 13.64 -7.97 -21.94
C ALA A 111 15.11 -7.94 -21.50
N ASP A 112 15.39 -7.79 -20.21
CA ASP A 112 16.75 -7.80 -19.65
C ASP A 112 17.35 -9.20 -19.61
N ILE A 113 16.50 -10.22 -19.66
CA ILE A 113 16.96 -11.61 -19.73
C ILE A 113 17.50 -11.87 -21.14
N PRO A 114 18.78 -12.29 -21.30
CA PRO A 114 19.37 -12.45 -22.62
C PRO A 114 18.68 -13.53 -23.45
N THR A 115 18.01 -13.15 -24.53
CA THR A 115 17.34 -14.06 -25.45
C THR A 115 17.93 -14.05 -26.87
N ASN A 116 17.57 -15.05 -27.68
CA ASN A 116 17.80 -15.04 -29.12
C ASN A 116 16.65 -14.35 -29.87
N LYS A 117 16.76 -14.16 -31.19
CA LYS A 117 15.73 -13.49 -32.01
C LYS A 117 14.34 -14.15 -31.98
N LYS A 118 14.24 -15.38 -31.47
CA LYS A 118 12.99 -16.14 -31.33
C LYS A 118 12.46 -16.12 -29.89
N GLY A 119 13.08 -15.38 -28.96
CA GLY A 119 12.68 -15.29 -27.57
C GLY A 119 13.24 -16.37 -26.65
N ASN A 120 13.98 -17.37 -27.15
CA ASN A 120 14.56 -18.38 -26.26
C ASN A 120 15.74 -17.80 -25.48
N PRO A 121 15.85 -18.09 -24.17
CA PRO A 121 16.96 -17.62 -23.36
C PRO A 121 18.30 -18.20 -23.83
N LYS A 122 19.36 -17.39 -23.70
CA LYS A 122 20.75 -17.75 -23.95
C LYS A 122 21.45 -17.96 -22.62
N ILE A 123 21.33 -19.15 -22.05
CA ILE A 123 21.87 -19.52 -20.73
C ILE A 123 23.36 -19.16 -20.59
N GLY A 124 24.18 -19.38 -21.63
CA GLY A 124 25.60 -19.03 -21.60
C GLY A 124 25.92 -17.53 -21.54
N ASN A 125 24.91 -16.67 -21.65
CA ASN A 125 25.01 -15.21 -21.49
C ASN A 125 24.39 -14.72 -20.17
N PHE A 126 23.89 -15.61 -19.31
CA PHE A 126 23.33 -15.23 -18.02
C PHE A 126 24.44 -14.64 -17.14
N ALA A 127 24.11 -13.56 -16.41
CA ALA A 127 25.06 -12.80 -15.62
C ALA A 127 25.67 -13.63 -14.47
N TYR A 128 24.89 -14.55 -13.92
CA TYR A 128 25.27 -15.38 -12.78
C TYR A 128 25.45 -16.84 -13.22
N ASN A 129 26.62 -17.41 -12.92
CA ASN A 129 27.01 -18.76 -13.30
C ASN A 129 27.86 -19.39 -12.18
N SER A 130 27.48 -20.56 -11.70
CA SER A 130 28.18 -21.25 -10.61
C SER A 130 29.52 -21.87 -11.03
N GLY A 131 29.71 -22.10 -12.34
CA GLY A 131 30.66 -23.06 -12.85
C GLY A 131 30.29 -24.50 -12.48
N ASP A 132 31.28 -25.38 -12.48
CA ASP A 132 31.12 -26.78 -12.07
C ASP A 132 30.98 -26.87 -10.55
N ILE A 133 29.78 -27.23 -10.09
CA ILE A 133 29.42 -27.49 -8.70
C ILE A 133 28.97 -28.94 -8.51
N THR A 134 29.44 -29.84 -9.37
CA THR A 134 29.07 -31.25 -9.40
C THR A 134 29.08 -31.90 -8.01
N GLY A 135 27.90 -32.38 -7.58
CA GLY A 135 27.70 -33.04 -6.30
C GLY A 135 27.19 -32.13 -5.19
N ALA A 136 27.06 -30.83 -5.43
CA ALA A 136 26.42 -29.92 -4.49
C ALA A 136 24.91 -30.19 -4.43
N THR A 137 24.31 -30.00 -3.27
CA THR A 137 22.84 -30.05 -3.10
C THR A 137 22.23 -28.66 -2.91
N GLU A 138 23.07 -27.64 -2.80
CA GLU A 138 22.64 -26.26 -2.64
C GLU A 138 23.63 -25.30 -3.31
N HIS A 139 23.14 -24.22 -3.90
CA HIS A 139 23.94 -23.10 -4.38
C HIS A 139 23.12 -21.81 -4.35
N SER A 140 23.75 -20.67 -4.03
CA SER A 140 23.07 -19.36 -4.05
C SER A 140 23.83 -18.34 -4.89
N PHE A 141 23.07 -17.53 -5.62
CA PHE A 141 23.55 -16.27 -6.19
C PHE A 141 23.03 -15.08 -5.37
N ALA A 142 23.77 -13.98 -5.39
CA ALA A 142 23.36 -12.72 -4.79
C ALA A 142 23.25 -11.67 -5.91
N VAL A 143 22.02 -11.27 -6.22
CA VAL A 143 21.71 -10.23 -7.20
C VAL A 143 21.61 -8.90 -6.45
N PRO A 144 22.46 -7.90 -6.74
CA PRO A 144 22.30 -6.58 -6.14
C PRO A 144 20.92 -5.99 -6.45
N LEU A 145 20.21 -5.49 -5.43
CA LEU A 145 18.86 -4.94 -5.61
C LEU A 145 18.83 -3.75 -6.58
N CYS A 146 19.93 -2.98 -6.66
CA CYS A 146 20.07 -1.88 -7.61
C CYS A 146 20.04 -2.33 -9.09
N GLU A 147 20.42 -3.59 -9.39
CA GLU A 147 20.32 -4.13 -10.75
C GLU A 147 18.87 -4.44 -11.15
N LEU A 148 17.97 -4.44 -10.17
CA LEU A 148 16.52 -4.62 -10.33
C LEU A 148 15.77 -3.28 -10.15
N GLY A 149 16.46 -2.15 -10.31
CA GLY A 149 15.83 -0.83 -10.17
C GLY A 149 15.52 -0.41 -8.73
N LEU A 150 16.03 -1.12 -7.72
CA LEU A 150 15.88 -0.78 -6.31
C LEU A 150 17.20 -0.22 -5.77
N ASP A 151 17.38 1.10 -5.80
CA ASP A 151 18.58 1.74 -5.26
C ASP A 151 18.42 2.04 -3.76
N GLY A 152 19.36 1.55 -2.94
CA GLY A 152 19.43 1.88 -1.52
C GLY A 152 19.79 3.35 -1.24
N ALA A 153 20.15 4.13 -2.26
CA ALA A 153 20.38 5.57 -2.19
C ALA A 153 19.19 6.41 -2.66
N ASP A 154 18.18 5.82 -3.31
CA ASP A 154 17.01 6.55 -3.78
C ASP A 154 16.02 6.78 -2.63
N GLU A 155 15.52 8.02 -2.52
CA GLU A 155 14.52 8.38 -1.52
C GLU A 155 13.16 7.73 -1.81
N VAL A 156 12.93 7.31 -3.07
CA VAL A 156 11.69 6.68 -3.54
C VAL A 156 11.98 5.22 -3.86
N CYS A 157 11.25 4.31 -3.23
CA CYS A 157 11.30 2.88 -3.52
C CYS A 157 9.93 2.44 -4.03
N GLU A 158 9.77 2.45 -5.36
CA GLU A 158 8.57 1.92 -6.00
C GLU A 158 8.63 0.38 -6.02
N PRO A 159 7.49 -0.32 -5.88
CA PRO A 159 7.45 -1.77 -6.08
C PRO A 159 7.96 -2.15 -7.47
N VAL A 160 8.78 -3.20 -7.54
CA VAL A 160 9.33 -3.72 -8.78
C VAL A 160 8.99 -5.20 -8.94
N THR A 161 8.52 -5.55 -10.14
CA THR A 161 8.40 -6.95 -10.57
C THR A 161 9.76 -7.45 -11.06
N ALA A 162 10.44 -8.28 -10.27
CA ALA A 162 11.68 -8.93 -10.66
C ALA A 162 11.40 -10.21 -11.47
N TYR A 163 11.98 -10.32 -12.66
CA TYR A 163 11.93 -11.49 -13.54
C TYR A 163 13.17 -12.36 -13.33
N LEU A 164 12.97 -13.64 -12.99
CA LEU A 164 14.05 -14.58 -12.68
C LEU A 164 14.01 -15.79 -13.62
N ALA A 165 15.11 -15.99 -14.35
CA ALA A 165 15.34 -17.16 -15.18
C ALA A 165 16.38 -18.06 -14.50
N ALA A 166 15.89 -19.03 -13.74
CA ALA A 166 16.71 -19.92 -12.92
C ALA A 166 16.91 -21.28 -13.60
N HIS A 167 18.09 -21.51 -14.18
CA HIS A 167 18.43 -22.75 -14.90
C HIS A 167 19.45 -23.59 -14.12
N ALA A 168 19.27 -24.91 -14.09
CA ALA A 168 20.24 -25.82 -13.51
C ALA A 168 20.46 -27.06 -14.39
N ALA A 169 21.68 -27.61 -14.38
CA ALA A 169 21.89 -29.00 -14.74
C ALA A 169 21.99 -29.82 -13.45
N VAL A 170 21.26 -30.92 -13.39
CA VAL A 170 21.19 -31.81 -12.23
C VAL A 170 21.54 -33.23 -12.63
N ARG A 171 22.03 -34.00 -11.66
CA ARG A 171 22.29 -35.42 -11.80
C ARG A 171 21.78 -36.22 -10.62
N LYS A 172 21.52 -37.50 -10.80
CA LYS A 172 21.11 -38.42 -9.74
C LYS A 172 21.71 -39.79 -9.98
N ASP A 173 22.22 -40.43 -8.93
CA ASP A 173 22.75 -41.79 -9.01
C ASP A 173 21.63 -42.75 -9.47
N ASN A 174 21.92 -43.53 -10.51
CA ASN A 174 20.97 -44.47 -11.08
C ASN A 174 20.96 -45.85 -10.38
N GLY A 175 21.82 -46.07 -9.38
CA GLY A 175 21.97 -47.31 -8.63
C GLY A 175 22.78 -48.40 -9.35
N GLU A 176 23.28 -48.12 -10.56
CA GLU A 176 24.03 -49.06 -11.41
C GLU A 176 25.49 -48.62 -11.63
N GLY A 177 25.98 -47.68 -10.81
CA GLY A 177 27.32 -47.12 -10.92
C GLY A 177 27.46 -46.01 -11.96
N GLY A 178 26.34 -45.35 -12.31
CA GLY A 178 26.29 -44.19 -13.21
C GLY A 178 25.31 -43.13 -12.71
N PHE A 179 25.14 -42.07 -13.50
CA PHE A 179 24.24 -40.96 -13.18
C PHE A 179 23.23 -40.74 -14.30
N GLU A 180 21.98 -40.49 -13.92
CA GLU A 180 20.99 -39.84 -14.77
C GLU A 180 21.23 -38.33 -14.70
N THR A 181 21.20 -37.63 -15.85
CA THR A 181 21.40 -36.18 -15.92
C THR A 181 20.20 -35.51 -16.60
N GLN A 182 19.76 -34.39 -16.05
CA GLN A 182 18.67 -33.57 -16.60
C GLN A 182 19.07 -32.09 -16.56
N THR A 183 18.45 -31.27 -17.41
CA THR A 183 18.39 -29.82 -17.20
C THR A 183 17.08 -29.47 -16.52
N GLY A 184 17.05 -28.36 -15.79
CA GLY A 184 15.93 -27.92 -14.99
C GLY A 184 15.75 -26.41 -15.00
N TRP A 185 14.52 -25.98 -14.74
CA TRP A 185 14.17 -24.57 -14.56
C TRP A 185 13.40 -24.40 -13.25
N GLY A 186 13.50 -23.21 -12.64
CA GLY A 186 12.52 -22.78 -11.65
C GLY A 186 11.15 -22.70 -12.33
N ASP A 187 10.16 -23.36 -11.73
CA ASP A 187 8.78 -23.47 -12.24
C ASP A 187 8.14 -22.08 -12.40
N GLY A 188 7.54 -21.85 -13.57
CA GLY A 188 6.90 -20.57 -13.87
C GLY A 188 6.35 -20.47 -15.28
N ASP A 189 6.40 -19.26 -15.84
CA ASP A 189 5.90 -18.94 -17.16
C ASP A 189 6.93 -19.27 -18.25
N GLY A 190 6.46 -19.83 -19.36
CA GLY A 190 7.32 -20.14 -20.50
C GLY A 190 7.77 -18.89 -21.27
N PHE A 191 9.05 -18.84 -21.68
CA PHE A 191 9.58 -17.75 -22.53
C PHE A 191 8.93 -17.65 -23.92
N THR A 192 8.40 -18.77 -24.43
CA THR A 192 7.83 -18.84 -25.77
C THR A 192 6.69 -19.84 -25.82
N ASP A 193 5.65 -19.58 -26.62
CA ASP A 193 4.55 -20.53 -26.83
C ASP A 193 4.99 -21.85 -27.47
N LYS A 194 6.13 -21.86 -28.20
CA LYS A 194 6.59 -23.01 -28.99
C LYS A 194 8.12 -23.10 -29.06
N GLY A 195 8.64 -24.25 -28.64
CA GLY A 195 9.98 -24.73 -29.00
C GLY A 195 10.89 -24.91 -27.80
N SER A 196 11.05 -23.89 -26.97
CA SER A 196 11.78 -23.98 -25.70
C SER A 196 10.81 -24.22 -24.55
N TRP A 197 11.19 -25.09 -23.62
CA TRP A 197 10.49 -25.28 -22.34
C TRP A 197 11.14 -24.45 -21.23
N ALA A 198 11.98 -23.47 -21.60
CA ALA A 198 12.59 -22.58 -20.64
C ALA A 198 11.53 -21.71 -19.99
N GLU A 199 11.66 -21.55 -18.68
CA GLU A 199 10.70 -20.85 -17.84
C GLU A 199 11.39 -19.71 -17.08
N TYR A 200 10.61 -18.71 -16.71
CA TYR A 200 10.96 -17.70 -15.74
C TYR A 200 9.82 -17.59 -14.73
N PHE A 201 10.11 -17.08 -13.55
CA PHE A 201 9.09 -16.71 -12.59
C PHE A 201 9.31 -15.27 -12.15
N THR A 202 8.26 -14.65 -11.63
CA THR A 202 8.31 -13.27 -11.14
C THR A 202 8.24 -13.23 -9.64
N LEU A 203 8.86 -12.21 -9.05
CA LEU A 203 8.72 -11.84 -7.66
C LEU A 203 8.39 -10.36 -7.60
N GLU A 204 7.40 -9.99 -6.80
CA GLU A 204 7.16 -8.59 -6.47
C GLU A 204 8.07 -8.19 -5.31
N LEU A 205 8.91 -7.19 -5.50
CA LEU A 205 9.77 -6.61 -4.48
C LEU A 205 9.19 -5.26 -4.06
N SER A 206 9.07 -5.01 -2.76
CA SER A 206 8.55 -3.75 -2.20
C SER A 206 9.43 -3.30 -1.04
N CYS A 207 9.42 -2.00 -0.71
CA CYS A 207 10.07 -1.50 0.50
C CYS A 207 9.04 -1.25 1.59
N ASN A 208 9.22 -1.87 2.76
CA ASN A 208 8.48 -1.50 3.96
C ASN A 208 9.21 -0.38 4.71
N GLY A 209 8.50 0.72 4.91
CA GLY A 209 8.97 1.96 5.55
C GLY A 209 8.12 3.19 5.17
N GLU A 210 7.15 3.03 4.26
CA GLU A 210 5.94 3.84 4.23
C GLU A 210 4.77 2.93 4.64
N PRO A 211 3.82 3.38 5.48
CA PRO A 211 2.53 2.71 5.49
C PRO A 211 2.07 2.63 4.05
N GLU A 212 1.64 1.45 3.62
CA GLU A 212 0.82 1.24 2.42
C GLU A 212 -0.03 2.50 2.21
N PRO A 213 0.01 3.19 1.05
CA PRO A 213 -0.97 4.25 0.82
C PRO A 213 -2.31 3.59 1.10
N GLU A 214 -2.99 4.06 2.17
CA GLU A 214 -4.25 3.47 2.64
C GLU A 214 -5.08 3.16 1.41
N PRO A 215 -5.51 1.90 1.23
CA PRO A 215 -5.93 1.41 -0.07
C PRO A 215 -6.95 2.39 -0.63
N GLU A 216 -6.56 3.09 -1.70
CA GLU A 216 -7.40 4.05 -2.39
C GLU A 216 -8.77 3.39 -2.55
N PRO A 217 -9.84 3.96 -1.99
CA PRO A 217 -11.11 3.27 -1.95
C PRO A 217 -11.55 3.00 -3.38
N SER A 218 -11.41 1.74 -3.79
CA SER A 218 -11.37 1.36 -5.21
C SER A 218 -12.73 1.38 -5.91
N ALA A 219 -13.75 1.99 -5.30
CA ALA A 219 -14.94 2.48 -5.96
C ALA A 219 -15.58 3.60 -5.12
N CYS A 220 -15.19 4.85 -5.38
CA CYS A 220 -15.97 5.98 -4.91
C CYS A 220 -17.18 6.17 -5.83
N GLU A 221 -18.35 6.25 -5.22
CA GLU A 221 -19.64 6.45 -5.86
C GLU A 221 -20.18 7.85 -5.52
N THR A 222 -20.94 8.42 -6.46
CA THR A 222 -21.72 9.63 -6.17
C THR A 222 -22.86 9.27 -5.22
N ALA A 223 -23.05 10.05 -4.16
CA ALA A 223 -24.11 9.86 -3.19
C ALA A 223 -24.98 11.11 -3.01
N PHE A 224 -26.29 10.91 -2.79
CA PHE A 224 -27.22 11.98 -2.48
C PHE A 224 -28.20 11.59 -1.38
N ALA A 225 -28.64 12.57 -0.57
CA ALA A 225 -29.75 12.37 0.36
C ALA A 225 -31.10 12.37 -0.37
N PHE A 226 -31.94 11.39 -0.03
CA PHE A 226 -33.28 11.22 -0.58
C PHE A 226 -34.34 11.52 0.48
N GLY A 227 -34.99 12.67 0.35
CA GLY A 227 -36.01 13.19 1.27
C GLY A 227 -37.40 12.56 1.16
N GLY A 228 -37.55 11.43 0.48
CA GLY A 228 -38.85 10.77 0.30
C GLY A 228 -39.83 11.66 -0.47
N ASP A 229 -40.98 11.97 0.15
CA ASP A 229 -42.01 12.82 -0.46
C ASP A 229 -41.53 14.26 -0.75
N ALA A 230 -40.45 14.71 -0.09
CA ALA A 230 -39.85 16.02 -0.32
C ALA A 230 -38.83 16.02 -1.48
N ALA A 231 -38.46 14.85 -2.00
CA ALA A 231 -37.39 14.72 -2.99
C ALA A 231 -37.90 14.91 -4.42
N THR A 232 -37.30 15.86 -5.13
CA THR A 232 -37.47 16.05 -6.57
C THR A 232 -36.20 15.58 -7.28
N CYS A 233 -36.32 14.56 -8.13
CA CYS A 233 -35.21 14.10 -8.97
C CYS A 233 -34.79 15.20 -9.94
N PHE A 234 -33.50 15.41 -10.15
CA PHE A 234 -33.01 16.40 -11.10
C PHE A 234 -33.40 16.11 -12.55
N ILE A 235 -33.45 14.82 -12.92
CA ILE A 235 -33.70 14.40 -14.31
C ILE A 235 -35.18 14.59 -14.63
N GLY A 236 -35.46 15.35 -15.69
CA GLY A 236 -36.83 15.57 -16.16
C GLY A 236 -37.62 16.56 -15.32
N ALA A 237 -36.98 17.30 -14.42
CA ALA A 237 -37.62 18.30 -13.58
C ALA A 237 -37.66 19.67 -14.27
N ASP A 238 -38.76 20.37 -14.02
CA ASP A 238 -39.02 21.76 -14.42
C ASP A 238 -38.93 22.61 -13.14
N PHE A 239 -37.72 22.97 -12.72
CA PHE A 239 -37.48 23.75 -11.50
C PHE A 239 -37.81 25.24 -11.69
N ASP A 240 -37.77 25.75 -12.92
CA ASP A 240 -38.08 27.16 -13.21
C ASP A 240 -39.58 27.42 -13.48
N GLY A 241 -40.36 26.35 -13.66
CA GLY A 241 -41.81 26.37 -13.85
C GLY A 241 -42.25 26.85 -15.23
N ASN A 242 -41.38 26.77 -16.24
CA ASN A 242 -41.67 27.22 -17.60
C ASN A 242 -42.46 26.20 -18.43
N GLY A 243 -42.65 24.98 -17.93
CA GLY A 243 -43.36 23.88 -18.58
C GLY A 243 -42.47 22.95 -19.41
N GLU A 244 -41.16 23.15 -19.39
CA GLU A 244 -40.14 22.34 -20.06
C GLU A 244 -39.15 21.77 -19.04
N ASP A 245 -38.51 20.65 -19.39
CA ASP A 245 -37.42 20.07 -18.58
C ASP A 245 -36.19 20.99 -18.63
N ASP A 246 -35.58 21.26 -17.47
CA ASP A 246 -34.36 22.08 -17.35
C ASP A 246 -33.13 21.42 -18.02
N GLY A 247 -33.27 20.22 -18.58
CA GLY A 247 -32.24 19.54 -19.36
C GLY A 247 -31.10 19.02 -18.49
N ILE A 248 -31.38 18.76 -17.20
CA ILE A 248 -30.41 18.24 -16.26
C ILE A 248 -30.34 16.72 -16.40
N HIS A 249 -29.20 16.21 -16.84
CA HIS A 249 -29.00 14.78 -17.09
C HIS A 249 -28.31 14.03 -15.93
N ARG A 250 -27.82 14.76 -14.92
CA ARG A 250 -27.19 14.19 -13.73
C ARG A 250 -28.29 13.76 -12.76
N TRP A 251 -28.18 12.58 -12.17
CA TRP A 251 -29.10 12.14 -11.13
C TRP A 251 -28.75 12.77 -9.77
N GLY A 252 -29.74 12.83 -8.89
CA GLY A 252 -29.66 13.42 -7.56
C GLY A 252 -30.99 14.06 -7.20
N TRP A 253 -31.10 14.58 -5.98
CA TRP A 253 -32.36 15.13 -5.48
C TRP A 253 -32.18 16.52 -4.87
N SER A 254 -33.14 17.39 -5.19
CA SER A 254 -33.43 18.57 -4.38
C SER A 254 -34.55 18.21 -3.41
N ASN A 255 -34.34 18.49 -2.13
CA ASN A 255 -35.26 18.12 -1.06
C ASN A 255 -35.95 19.36 -0.50
N GLY A 256 -37.24 19.50 -0.75
CA GLY A 256 -38.03 20.61 -0.22
C GLY A 256 -39.35 20.80 -0.98
N PRO A 257 -40.15 21.82 -0.60
CA PRO A 257 -39.86 22.80 0.44
C PRO A 257 -39.88 22.21 1.87
N VAL A 258 -38.94 22.64 2.71
CA VAL A 258 -38.84 22.32 4.13
C VAL A 258 -39.21 23.55 4.96
N SER A 259 -40.29 23.46 5.74
CA SER A 259 -40.77 24.57 6.57
C SER A 259 -40.07 24.65 7.93
N ALA A 260 -40.10 25.84 8.52
CA ALA A 260 -39.58 26.09 9.86
C ALA A 260 -40.22 25.17 10.92
N GLY A 261 -39.40 24.67 11.85
CA GLY A 261 -39.78 23.69 12.86
C GLY A 261 -39.69 22.24 12.42
N THR A 262 -39.19 21.97 11.20
CA THR A 262 -39.02 20.60 10.69
C THR A 262 -37.79 19.95 11.30
N SER A 263 -37.94 18.71 11.75
CA SER A 263 -36.85 17.79 12.08
C SER A 263 -37.15 16.44 11.44
N THR A 264 -36.26 15.97 10.56
CA THR A 264 -36.44 14.77 9.75
C THR A 264 -35.10 14.07 9.54
N VAL A 265 -35.14 12.80 9.14
CA VAL A 265 -33.95 12.02 8.78
C VAL A 265 -34.15 11.47 7.37
N TRP A 266 -33.17 11.66 6.50
CA TRP A 266 -33.22 11.22 5.11
C TRP A 266 -32.11 10.21 4.83
N PRO A 267 -32.42 9.06 4.21
CA PRO A 267 -31.37 8.13 3.79
C PRO A 267 -30.49 8.75 2.71
N VAL A 268 -29.19 8.47 2.79
CA VAL A 268 -28.19 8.85 1.79
C VAL A 268 -27.86 7.61 0.96
N TYR A 269 -28.02 7.71 -0.35
CA TYR A 269 -27.77 6.61 -1.29
C TYR A 269 -26.58 6.89 -2.19
N ALA A 270 -25.61 5.98 -2.19
CA ALA A 270 -24.53 5.94 -3.17
C ALA A 270 -24.96 5.14 -4.42
N GLY A 271 -24.63 5.62 -5.61
CA GLY A 271 -24.85 4.88 -6.86
C GLY A 271 -26.33 4.73 -7.28
N ALA A 272 -27.26 5.54 -6.74
CA ALA A 272 -28.68 5.52 -7.09
C ALA A 272 -28.99 6.20 -8.45
N GLY A 273 -28.25 5.78 -9.49
CA GLY A 273 -28.34 6.33 -10.84
C GLY A 273 -29.79 6.38 -11.36
N GLN A 274 -30.10 7.44 -12.11
CA GLN A 274 -31.47 7.73 -12.58
C GLN A 274 -32.49 7.98 -11.45
N CYS A 275 -32.01 8.38 -10.26
CA CYS A 275 -32.83 8.58 -9.07
C CYS A 275 -33.60 7.31 -8.63
N ASP A 276 -33.02 6.15 -8.89
CA ASP A 276 -33.59 4.85 -8.56
C ASP A 276 -32.93 4.32 -7.28
N THR A 277 -33.62 4.45 -6.14
CA THR A 277 -33.08 4.06 -4.83
C THR A 277 -32.92 2.55 -4.70
N ASP A 278 -33.62 1.73 -5.49
CA ASP A 278 -33.47 0.28 -5.47
C ASP A 278 -32.14 -0.17 -6.08
N LYS A 279 -31.48 0.72 -6.85
CA LYS A 279 -30.14 0.49 -7.42
C LYS A 279 -29.02 1.04 -6.55
N GLY A 280 -29.33 1.92 -5.59
CA GLY A 280 -28.34 2.56 -4.73
C GLY A 280 -28.05 1.77 -3.46
N ALA A 281 -26.83 1.91 -2.95
CA ALA A 281 -26.45 1.45 -1.62
C ALA A 281 -26.83 2.51 -0.58
N HIS A 282 -27.56 2.15 0.48
CA HIS A 282 -27.81 3.05 1.62
C HIS A 282 -26.53 3.13 2.47
N ILE A 283 -25.91 4.31 2.48
CA ILE A 283 -24.58 4.54 3.09
C ILE A 283 -24.62 5.35 4.39
N GLY A 284 -25.79 5.87 4.76
CA GLY A 284 -25.93 6.70 5.92
C GLY A 284 -27.26 7.43 5.99
N ASP A 285 -27.45 8.13 7.10
CA ASP A 285 -28.64 8.90 7.39
C ASP A 285 -28.24 10.37 7.62
N LEU A 286 -28.97 11.28 6.97
CA LEU A 286 -28.81 12.71 7.12
C LEU A 286 -29.95 13.26 7.99
N ALA A 287 -29.64 13.63 9.22
CA ALA A 287 -30.58 14.33 10.08
C ALA A 287 -30.62 15.81 9.71
N VAL A 288 -31.81 16.32 9.38
CA VAL A 288 -32.05 17.71 8.99
C VAL A 288 -32.98 18.36 10.01
N SER A 289 -32.54 19.46 10.60
CA SER A 289 -33.31 20.29 11.53
C SER A 289 -33.31 21.72 11.04
N TYR A 290 -34.48 22.35 10.90
CA TYR A 290 -34.60 23.74 10.49
C TYR A 290 -35.55 24.50 11.40
N ASP A 291 -35.09 25.58 12.02
CA ASP A 291 -35.89 26.36 13.00
C ASP A 291 -36.52 27.64 12.42
N GLY A 292 -36.32 27.91 11.13
CA GLY A 292 -36.78 29.12 10.45
C GLY A 292 -35.69 30.18 10.24
N ALA A 293 -34.56 30.08 10.92
CA ALA A 293 -33.40 30.97 10.75
C ALA A 293 -32.11 30.19 10.47
N THR A 294 -31.99 29.00 11.04
CA THR A 294 -30.80 28.16 11.01
C THR A 294 -31.19 26.72 10.68
N ALA A 295 -30.46 26.11 9.74
CA ALA A 295 -30.56 24.69 9.41
C ALA A 295 -29.32 23.95 9.90
N THR A 296 -29.51 22.84 10.60
CA THR A 296 -28.46 21.92 11.03
C THR A 296 -28.63 20.59 10.30
N LEU A 297 -27.54 20.11 9.71
CA LEU A 297 -27.48 18.88 8.93
C LEU A 297 -26.37 17.99 9.47
N GLU A 298 -26.73 16.82 9.94
CA GLU A 298 -25.81 15.85 10.54
C GLU A 298 -25.86 14.54 9.76
N PHE A 299 -24.74 14.18 9.13
CA PHE A 299 -24.60 12.88 8.49
C PHE A 299 -24.07 11.85 9.48
N GLN A 300 -24.67 10.67 9.47
CA GLN A 300 -24.21 9.50 10.21
C GLN A 300 -24.09 8.31 9.26
N ARG A 301 -22.89 7.71 9.17
CA ARG A 301 -22.65 6.52 8.35
C ARG A 301 -23.52 5.33 8.77
N VAL A 302 -24.02 4.61 7.76
CA VAL A 302 -24.60 3.28 7.84
C VAL A 302 -23.86 2.38 6.86
N GLY A 303 -23.42 1.20 7.31
CA GLY A 303 -22.62 0.31 6.49
C GLY A 303 -21.13 0.68 6.47
N ASP A 304 -20.47 0.38 5.36
CA ASP A 304 -19.02 0.37 5.16
C ASP A 304 -18.53 1.52 4.27
N HIS A 305 -19.37 2.49 3.91
CA HIS A 305 -18.94 3.61 3.06
C HIS A 305 -18.54 4.81 3.92
N VAL A 306 -17.41 5.44 3.60
CA VAL A 306 -16.98 6.72 4.18
C VAL A 306 -17.21 7.86 3.19
N LEU A 307 -17.38 9.10 3.68
CA LEU A 307 -17.48 10.28 2.82
C LEU A 307 -16.11 10.92 2.63
N ASN A 308 -15.63 10.96 1.39
CA ASN A 308 -14.40 11.66 1.02
C ASN A 308 -14.65 13.15 0.77
N GLU A 309 -15.78 13.48 0.15
CA GLU A 309 -16.17 14.86 -0.11
C GLU A 309 -17.62 15.08 0.26
N GLU A 310 -17.94 16.29 0.71
CA GLU A 310 -19.30 16.74 0.99
C GLU A 310 -19.56 18.07 0.29
N HIS A 311 -20.68 18.14 -0.42
CA HIS A 311 -21.16 19.33 -1.09
C HIS A 311 -22.59 19.58 -0.69
N LEU A 312 -22.86 20.75 -0.11
CA LEU A 312 -24.16 21.07 0.46
C LEU A 312 -24.68 22.40 -0.07
N TYR A 313 -25.93 22.37 -0.54
CA TYR A 313 -26.73 23.55 -0.79
C TYR A 313 -27.93 23.56 0.16
N VAL A 314 -28.14 24.70 0.82
CA VAL A 314 -29.35 25.03 1.56
C VAL A 314 -29.76 26.45 1.18
N GLY A 315 -30.97 26.61 0.64
CA GLY A 315 -31.42 27.93 0.15
C GLY A 315 -32.92 28.02 -0.06
N SER A 316 -33.40 29.19 -0.48
CA SER A 316 -34.84 29.45 -0.71
C SER A 316 -35.35 29.03 -2.09
N GLU A 317 -34.45 28.62 -2.98
CA GLU A 317 -34.79 28.10 -4.31
C GLU A 317 -34.49 26.59 -4.36
N PRO A 318 -35.11 25.81 -5.27
CA PRO A 318 -34.87 24.38 -5.36
C PRO A 318 -33.40 23.98 -5.62
N LEU A 319 -32.66 24.81 -6.34
CA LEU A 319 -31.27 24.59 -6.70
C LEU A 319 -30.50 25.92 -6.65
N PRO A 320 -29.16 25.88 -6.47
CA PRO A 320 -28.33 27.06 -6.68
C PRO A 320 -28.33 27.46 -8.16
N ARG A 321 -27.95 28.71 -8.42
CA ARG A 321 -27.78 29.24 -9.77
C ARG A 321 -26.30 29.39 -10.14
N ASP A 322 -25.99 29.15 -11.40
CA ASP A 322 -24.67 29.36 -11.97
C ASP A 322 -24.42 30.85 -12.31
N VAL A 323 -23.28 31.13 -12.93
CA VAL A 323 -22.89 32.49 -13.36
C VAL A 323 -23.79 33.07 -14.45
N ASN A 324 -24.56 32.25 -15.16
CA ASN A 324 -25.53 32.65 -16.18
C ASN A 324 -26.95 32.77 -15.62
N ASN A 325 -27.12 32.59 -14.30
CA ASN A 325 -28.41 32.60 -13.59
C ASN A 325 -29.32 31.41 -13.94
N GLU A 326 -28.74 30.31 -14.42
CA GLU A 326 -29.42 29.03 -14.68
C GLU A 326 -29.27 28.10 -13.48
N TYR A 327 -30.21 27.18 -13.24
CA TYR A 327 -30.07 26.22 -12.15
C TYR A 327 -28.90 25.26 -12.40
N THR A 328 -28.14 24.96 -11.34
CA THR A 328 -26.98 24.06 -11.42
C THR A 328 -27.04 22.93 -10.40
N VAL A 329 -26.59 21.76 -10.84
CA VAL A 329 -26.38 20.55 -10.03
C VAL A 329 -24.91 20.16 -9.96
N ALA A 330 -24.01 21.04 -10.41
CA ALA A 330 -22.57 20.81 -10.31
C ALA A 330 -22.13 20.94 -8.85
N PRO A 331 -21.63 19.88 -8.19
CA PRO A 331 -21.32 19.92 -6.77
C PRO A 331 -20.33 21.04 -6.39
N GLY A 332 -19.31 21.27 -7.22
CA GLY A 332 -18.33 22.35 -7.00
C GLY A 332 -18.89 23.78 -7.13
N GLN A 333 -20.17 23.94 -7.46
CA GLN A 333 -20.87 25.23 -7.47
C GLN A 333 -21.80 25.40 -6.26
N TYR A 334 -21.81 24.44 -5.32
CA TYR A 334 -22.59 24.57 -4.09
C TYR A 334 -21.89 25.49 -3.08
N PRO A 335 -22.63 26.22 -2.23
CA PRO A 335 -22.04 27.16 -1.28
C PRO A 335 -21.09 26.52 -0.26
N LEU A 336 -21.34 25.27 0.13
CA LEU A 336 -20.46 24.51 1.01
C LEU A 336 -19.84 23.35 0.25
N VAL A 337 -18.51 23.29 0.25
CA VAL A 337 -17.69 22.22 -0.32
C VAL A 337 -16.61 21.89 0.69
N VAL A 338 -16.56 20.64 1.12
CA VAL A 338 -15.64 20.17 2.16
C VAL A 338 -14.96 18.89 1.67
N ASP A 339 -13.65 18.88 1.72
CA ASP A 339 -12.84 17.67 1.60
C ASP A 339 -12.69 17.04 3.00
N LEU A 340 -13.11 15.80 3.14
CA LEU A 340 -13.26 15.08 4.40
C LEU A 340 -12.26 13.94 4.55
N GLY A 341 -11.71 13.41 3.45
CA GLY A 341 -10.74 12.31 3.48
C GLY A 341 -11.23 11.05 4.18
N GLY A 342 -12.53 10.73 4.15
CA GLY A 342 -13.09 9.49 4.70
C GLY A 342 -13.86 9.63 6.01
N ALA A 343 -14.65 10.70 6.17
CA ALA A 343 -15.45 10.91 7.37
C ALA A 343 -16.59 9.89 7.51
N THR A 344 -16.82 9.43 8.75
CA THR A 344 -17.99 8.61 9.11
C THR A 344 -19.17 9.43 9.62
N THR A 345 -18.94 10.70 9.97
CA THR A 345 -19.94 11.63 10.50
C THR A 345 -19.61 13.05 10.08
N THR A 346 -20.60 13.87 9.76
CA THR A 346 -20.43 15.32 9.53
C THR A 346 -21.51 16.10 10.27
N SER A 347 -21.27 17.39 10.53
CA SER A 347 -22.24 18.29 11.15
C SER A 347 -22.04 19.69 10.60
N ASN A 348 -23.05 20.20 9.89
CA ASN A 348 -23.02 21.51 9.26
C ASN A 348 -24.19 22.37 9.75
N THR A 349 -23.91 23.65 9.99
CA THR A 349 -24.91 24.64 10.41
C THR A 349 -24.93 25.79 9.42
N ILE A 350 -26.09 26.07 8.84
CA ILE A 350 -26.31 27.14 7.87
C ILE A 350 -27.25 28.18 8.47
N ASP A 351 -26.74 29.39 8.67
CA ASP A 351 -27.48 30.52 9.23
C ASP A 351 -28.01 31.47 8.15
N GLY A 352 -28.88 32.40 8.56
CA GLY A 352 -29.36 33.47 7.68
C GLY A 352 -30.44 33.03 6.69
N LEU A 353 -31.09 31.91 6.98
CA LEU A 353 -32.19 31.36 6.20
C LEU A 353 -33.50 32.05 6.59
N SER A 354 -34.49 31.95 5.71
CA SER A 354 -35.85 32.43 5.98
C SER A 354 -36.83 31.79 5.00
N GLY A 355 -38.10 31.68 5.41
CA GLY A 355 -39.14 31.05 4.58
C GLY A 355 -39.02 29.53 4.57
N ASP A 356 -39.53 28.90 3.52
CA ASP A 356 -39.25 27.49 3.26
C ASP A 356 -37.88 27.36 2.58
N ILE A 357 -37.18 26.26 2.86
CA ILE A 357 -35.85 25.98 2.29
C ILE A 357 -35.86 24.72 1.43
N TYR A 358 -34.87 24.60 0.56
CA TYR A 358 -34.53 23.39 -0.18
C TYR A 358 -33.11 22.98 0.17
N VAL A 359 -32.88 21.68 0.18
CA VAL A 359 -31.61 21.06 0.57
C VAL A 359 -31.14 20.12 -0.53
N VAL A 360 -29.91 20.31 -1.00
CA VAL A 360 -29.19 19.31 -1.80
C VAL A 360 -27.97 18.86 -1.02
N TYR A 361 -27.95 17.60 -0.65
CA TYR A 361 -26.80 16.96 0.00
C TYR A 361 -26.16 16.00 -0.99
N HIS A 362 -24.94 16.31 -1.41
CA HIS A 362 -24.13 15.49 -2.30
C HIS A 362 -22.86 15.04 -1.58
N GLY A 363 -22.49 13.79 -1.74
CA GLY A 363 -21.24 13.24 -1.21
C GLY A 363 -20.50 12.42 -2.25
N VAL A 364 -19.18 12.32 -2.08
CA VAL A 364 -18.37 11.29 -2.74
C VAL A 364 -18.15 10.20 -1.71
N ALA A 365 -18.81 9.06 -1.90
CA ALA A 365 -18.87 7.97 -0.93
C ALA A 365 -18.02 6.80 -1.39
N CYS A 366 -17.12 6.35 -0.54
CA CYS A 366 -16.04 5.46 -0.89
C CYS A 366 -16.10 4.24 0.02
N SER A 367 -15.99 3.03 -0.52
CA SER A 367 -15.98 1.81 0.31
C SER A 367 -14.76 1.82 1.25
N SER A 368 -14.96 1.72 2.57
CA SER A 368 -13.88 1.50 3.53
C SER A 368 -13.50 0.03 3.49
N LEU A 369 -12.25 -0.27 3.13
CA LEU A 369 -11.70 -1.64 3.17
C LEU A 369 -11.42 -2.09 4.60
#